data_AF-G9L133-F1
#
_entry.id   AF-G9L133-F1
#
_cell.length_a   1.000
_cell.length_b   1.000
_cell.length_c   1.000
_cell.angle_alpha   90.00
_cell.angle_beta   90.00
_cell.angle_gamma   90.00
#
_symmetry.space_group_name_H-M   'P 1'
#
loop_
_entity.id
_entity.type
_entity.pdbx_description
1 polymer ?
#
loop_
_entity_poly.entity_id
_entity_poly.type
_entity_poly.pdbx_seq_one_letter_code
_entity_poly.pdbx_strand_id
1 'polypeptide(L)'
;VNRHFHMICIRDKFSQNIGRQVPSKVIWDHLSTMYDMQALHESEILPFPNPERNFVLPEEIIHEVREGKVVIEEEMKEEMKEDVDPHNGADD
;
A
#
# COMPACT_ATOMS: atom_id res chain seq x y z
N VAL A 1 -4.72 -5.97 15.40
CA VAL A 1 -3.95 -6.83 14.46
C VAL A 1 -4.63 -6.69 13.10
N ASN A 2 -3.90 -6.45 12.02
CA ASN A 2 -4.48 -6.11 10.70
C ASN A 2 -5.10 -7.36 10.01
N ARG A 3 -6.27 -7.22 9.36
CA ARG A 3 -6.97 -8.29 8.61
C ARG A 3 -6.09 -9.14 7.70
N HIS A 4 -5.06 -8.55 7.11
CA HIS A 4 -4.15 -9.27 6.21
C HIS A 4 -3.35 -10.34 6.96
N PHE A 5 -2.97 -10.09 8.23
CA PHE A 5 -2.29 -11.10 9.06
C PHE A 5 -3.24 -12.22 9.47
N HIS A 6 -4.48 -11.91 9.82
CA HIS A 6 -5.49 -12.93 10.09
C HIS A 6 -5.69 -13.82 8.86
N MET A 7 -5.76 -13.23 7.65
CA MET A 7 -5.87 -13.99 6.42
C MET A 7 -4.67 -14.90 6.15
N ILE A 8 -3.45 -14.45 6.42
CA ILE A 8 -2.25 -15.29 6.30
C ILE A 8 -2.40 -16.52 7.21
N CYS A 9 -2.79 -16.33 8.47
CA CYS A 9 -3.00 -17.43 9.42
C CYS A 9 -4.11 -18.40 8.95
N ILE A 10 -5.24 -17.88 8.48
CA ILE A 10 -6.35 -18.70 7.97
C ILE A 10 -5.91 -19.49 6.74
N ARG A 11 -5.26 -18.85 5.77
CA ARG A 11 -4.74 -19.47 4.56
C ARG A 11 -3.80 -20.62 4.88
N ASP A 12 -2.84 -20.40 5.77
CA ASP A 12 -1.83 -21.41 6.12
C ASP A 12 -2.49 -22.59 6.85
N LYS A 13 -3.38 -22.31 7.80
CA LYS A 13 -4.15 -23.34 8.51
C LYS A 13 -5.02 -24.14 7.55
N PHE A 14 -5.74 -23.48 6.66
CA PHE A 14 -6.64 -24.12 5.69
C PHE A 14 -5.87 -24.97 4.67
N SER A 15 -4.76 -24.45 4.17
CA SER A 15 -3.90 -25.17 3.23
C SER A 15 -3.29 -26.43 3.85
N GLN A 16 -2.91 -26.37 5.14
CA GLN A 16 -2.43 -27.54 5.88
C GLN A 16 -3.54 -28.57 6.10
N ASN A 17 -4.77 -28.14 6.41
CA ASN A 17 -5.89 -29.05 6.68
C ASN A 17 -6.35 -29.83 5.43
N ILE A 18 -6.32 -29.19 4.26
CA ILE A 18 -6.69 -29.84 2.98
C ILE A 18 -5.49 -30.55 2.34
N GLY A 19 -4.26 -30.29 2.82
CA GLY A 19 -3.03 -30.82 2.22
C GLY A 19 -2.73 -30.20 0.84
N ARG A 20 -3.31 -29.04 0.53
CA ARG A 20 -3.17 -28.35 -0.75
C ARG A 20 -2.99 -26.86 -0.53
N GLN A 21 -2.13 -26.23 -1.33
CA GLN A 21 -2.01 -24.78 -1.36
C GLN A 21 -3.30 -24.14 -1.87
N VAL A 22 -3.88 -23.26 -1.04
CA VAL A 22 -5.08 -22.49 -1.38
C VAL A 22 -4.70 -21.01 -1.48
N PRO A 23 -4.95 -20.34 -2.62
CA PRO A 23 -4.68 -18.92 -2.75
C PRO A 23 -5.60 -18.10 -1.84
N SER A 24 -5.05 -17.06 -1.20
CA SER A 24 -5.80 -16.18 -0.30
C SER A 24 -6.99 -15.49 -0.97
N LYS A 25 -6.91 -15.23 -2.28
CA LYS A 25 -8.02 -14.66 -3.04
C LYS A 25 -9.29 -15.50 -2.97
N VAL A 26 -9.18 -16.83 -3.12
CA VAL A 26 -10.34 -17.73 -3.08
C VAL A 26 -10.99 -17.75 -1.70
N ILE A 27 -10.18 -17.62 -0.64
CA ILE A 27 -10.69 -17.54 0.73
C ILE A 27 -11.44 -16.22 0.94
N TRP A 28 -10.89 -15.10 0.47
CA TRP A 28 -11.59 -13.81 0.48
C TRP A 28 -12.89 -13.82 -0.32
N ASP A 29 -12.85 -14.36 -1.54
CA ASP A 29 -14.00 -14.46 -2.42
C ASP A 29 -15.10 -15.32 -1.79
N HIS A 30 -14.75 -16.35 -1.02
CA HIS A 30 -15.74 -17.14 -0.31
C HIS A 30 -16.26 -16.45 0.98
N LEU A 31 -15.39 -15.78 1.72
CA LEU A 31 -15.80 -15.04 2.92
C LEU A 31 -16.76 -13.90 2.56
N SER A 32 -16.57 -13.23 1.41
CA SER A 32 -17.46 -12.17 0.94
C SER A 32 -18.85 -12.65 0.51
N THR A 33 -19.04 -13.94 0.22
CA THR A 33 -20.39 -14.48 -0.04
C THR A 33 -21.16 -14.83 1.23
N MET A 34 -20.47 -15.10 2.34
CA MET A 34 -21.10 -15.54 3.59
C MET A 34 -21.15 -14.44 4.65
N TYR A 35 -20.25 -13.46 4.58
CA TYR A 35 -20.10 -12.42 5.58
C TYR A 35 -20.04 -11.05 4.92
N ASP A 36 -20.64 -10.07 5.60
CA ASP A 36 -20.46 -8.67 5.28
C ASP A 36 -19.02 -8.24 5.65
N MET A 37 -18.15 -8.14 4.64
CA MET A 37 -16.75 -7.74 4.80
C MET A 37 -16.58 -6.32 5.32
N GLN A 38 -17.56 -5.44 5.10
CA GLN A 38 -17.50 -4.05 5.53
C GLN A 38 -17.75 -3.97 7.04
N ALA A 39 -18.83 -4.59 7.51
CA ALA A 39 -19.11 -4.70 8.94
C ALA A 39 -17.98 -5.43 9.68
N LEU A 40 -17.41 -6.46 9.06
CA LEU A 40 -16.29 -7.20 9.65
C LEU A 40 -15.02 -6.32 9.75
N HIS A 41 -14.74 -5.51 8.74
CA HIS A 41 -13.62 -4.56 8.76
C HIS A 41 -13.81 -3.45 9.79
N GLU A 42 -15.03 -2.92 9.92
CA GLU A 42 -15.37 -1.91 10.94
C GLU A 42 -15.36 -2.49 12.36
N SER A 43 -15.65 -3.78 12.51
CA SER A 43 -15.55 -4.50 13.79
C SER A 43 -14.12 -4.82 14.21
N GLU A 44 -13.14 -4.64 13.32
CA GLU A 44 -11.74 -4.82 13.69
C GLU A 44 -11.32 -3.71 14.64
N ILE A 45 -11.04 -4.11 15.88
CA ILE A 45 -10.44 -3.21 16.85
C ILE A 45 -9.07 -2.76 16.35
N LEU A 46 -8.90 -1.46 16.14
CA LEU A 46 -7.59 -0.87 15.91
C LEU A 46 -6.72 -1.24 17.11
N PRO A 47 -5.57 -1.92 16.90
CA PRO A 47 -4.73 -2.40 18.01
C PRO A 47 -4.15 -1.26 18.83
N PHE A 48 -4.13 -0.06 18.26
CA PHE A 48 -3.73 1.16 18.93
C PHE A 48 -4.93 2.11 19.01
N PRO A 49 -5.15 2.75 20.17
CA PRO A 49 -6.10 3.84 20.24
C PRO A 49 -5.67 4.91 19.24
N ASN A 50 -6.54 5.19 18.26
CA ASN A 50 -6.41 6.34 17.36
C ASN A 50 -7.36 7.44 17.86
N PRO A 51 -7.01 8.19 18.93
CA PRO A 51 -7.86 9.26 19.42
C PRO A 51 -7.95 10.37 18.38
N GLU A 52 -9.14 10.94 18.21
CA GLU A 52 -9.31 12.14 17.40
C GLU A 52 -8.43 13.26 17.97
N ARG A 53 -7.54 13.80 17.13
CA ARG A 53 -6.66 14.92 17.46
C ARG A 53 -6.69 15.91 16.31
N ASN A 54 -6.56 17.20 16.63
CA ASN A 54 -6.36 18.22 15.62
C ASN A 54 -5.12 17.84 14.79
N PHE A 55 -5.28 17.84 13.47
CA PHE A 55 -4.14 17.69 12.58
C PHE A 55 -3.17 18.84 12.81
N VAL A 56 -1.94 18.52 13.19
CA VAL A 56 -0.83 19.47 13.29
C VAL A 56 0.21 19.01 12.29
N LEU A 57 0.51 19.88 11.33
CA LEU A 57 1.59 19.63 10.38
C LEU A 57 2.93 19.76 11.13
N PRO A 58 3.85 18.78 11.03
CA PRO A 58 5.16 18.86 11.67
C PRO A 58 5.94 20.12 11.27
N GLU A 59 6.67 20.70 12.23
CA GLU A 59 7.41 21.95 12.04
C GLU A 59 8.48 21.82 10.95
N GLU A 60 9.02 20.63 10.75
CA GLU A 60 10.01 20.34 9.72
C GLU A 60 9.45 20.62 8.32
N ILE A 61 8.21 20.19 8.07
CA ILE A 61 7.51 20.42 6.80
C ILE A 61 7.15 21.90 6.66
N ILE A 62 6.70 22.53 7.75
CA ILE A 62 6.39 23.97 7.76
C ILE A 62 7.65 24.80 7.47
N HIS A 63 8.80 24.42 8.03
CA HIS A 63 10.08 25.10 7.81
C HIS A 63 10.59 24.87 6.39
N GLU A 64 10.49 23.67 5.83
CA GLU A 64 10.89 23.37 4.45
C GLU A 64 10.15 24.26 3.44
N VAL A 65 8.82 24.41 3.62
CA VAL A 65 7.99 25.29 2.78
C VAL A 65 8.31 26.77 3.00
N ARG A 66 8.47 27.19 4.26
CA ARG A 66 8.77 28.60 4.60
C ARG A 66 10.17 29.04 4.19
N GLU A 67 11.15 28.15 4.22
CA GLU A 67 12.53 28.39 3.78
C GLU A 67 12.68 28.29 2.25
N GLY A 68 11.61 27.99 1.51
CA GLY A 68 11.62 27.98 0.05
C GLY A 68 12.46 26.87 -0.57
N LYS A 69 12.81 25.82 0.20
CA LYS A 69 13.54 24.66 -0.31
C LYS A 69 12.56 23.66 -0.93
N VAL A 70 11.89 24.09 -1.98
CA VAL A 70 11.04 23.23 -2.80
C VAL A 70 11.99 22.46 -3.73
N VAL A 71 12.48 21.29 -3.29
CA VAL A 71 13.34 20.39 -4.10
C VAL A 71 12.61 19.85 -5.34
N ILE A 72 11.30 20.10 -5.43
CA ILE A 72 10.39 19.58 -6.46
C ILE A 72 10.72 20.11 -7.88
N GLU A 73 11.48 21.21 -8.03
CA GLU A 73 11.83 21.72 -9.37
C GLU A 73 13.13 21.14 -9.97
N GLU A 74 14.06 20.62 -9.17
CA GLU A 74 15.35 20.13 -9.70
C GLU A 74 15.26 18.70 -10.23
N GLU A 75 14.48 17.82 -9.59
CA GLU A 75 14.35 16.41 -10.03
C GLU A 75 13.58 16.28 -11.36
N MET A 76 12.59 17.13 -11.65
CA MET A 76 11.80 17.04 -12.89
C MET A 76 12.56 17.52 -14.14
N LYS A 77 13.70 18.21 -13.98
CA LYS A 77 14.48 18.77 -15.11
C LYS A 77 15.63 17.87 -15.55
N GLU A 78 16.08 16.94 -14.70
CA GLU A 78 17.13 15.97 -15.05
C GLU A 78 16.59 14.80 -15.89
N GLU A 79 15.33 14.41 -15.70
CA GLU A 79 14.75 13.24 -16.40
C GLU A 79 14.57 13.45 -17.91
N MET A 80 14.50 14.70 -18.41
CA MET A 80 14.30 14.97 -19.84
C MET A 80 15.61 15.03 -20.65
N LYS A 81 16.75 14.69 -20.05
CA LYS A 81 18.05 14.67 -20.74
C LYS A 81 18.62 13.26 -20.95
N GLU A 82 18.01 12.23 -20.37
CA GLU A 82 18.52 10.85 -20.43
C GLU A 82 17.89 9.99 -21.55
N ASP A 83 16.91 10.51 -22.30
CA ASP A 83 16.32 9.83 -23.48
C ASP A 83 16.93 10.29 -24.83
N VAL A 84 18.27 10.37 -24.92
CA VAL A 84 18.95 10.26 -26.22
C VAL A 84 19.74 8.97 -26.19
N ASP A 85 19.04 7.87 -26.41
CA ASP A 85 19.64 6.60 -26.82
C ASP A 85 20.25 6.78 -28.23
N PRO A 86 21.57 6.59 -28.41
CA PRO A 86 22.20 6.69 -29.71
C PRO A 86 22.41 5.29 -30.32
N HIS A 87 21.47 4.34 -30.24
CA HIS A 87 21.54 3.17 -31.12
C HIS A 87 20.24 2.36 -31.24
N ASN A 88 19.39 2.67 -32.25
CA ASN A 88 18.97 1.67 -33.26
C ASN A 88 17.92 2.21 -34.25
N GLY A 89 18.15 1.92 -35.53
CA GLY A 89 17.24 2.14 -36.67
C GLY A 89 18.07 2.49 -37.92
N ALA A 90 18.69 1.53 -38.61
CA ALA A 90 18.14 0.67 -39.66
C ALA A 90 18.20 1.28 -41.08
N ASP A 91 18.71 0.45 -42.00
CA ASP A 91 18.55 0.46 -43.48
C ASP A 91 19.16 1.59 -44.35
N ASP A 92 20.25 1.26 -45.05
CA ASP A 92 20.28 1.05 -46.52
C ASP A 92 21.36 -0.01 -46.89
#